data_AF-I1S9I5-F1
#
_entry.id   AF-I1S9I5-F1
#
_cell.length_a   1.000
_cell.length_b   1.000
_cell.length_c   1.000
_cell.angle_alpha   90.00
_cell.angle_beta   90.00
_cell.angle_gamma   90.00
#
_symmetry.space_group_name_H-M   'P 1'
#
loop_
_entity.id
_entity.type
_entity.pdbx_description
1 polymer ?
#
loop_
_entity_poly.entity_id
_entity_poly.type
_entity_poly.pdbx_seq_one_letter_code
_entity_poly.pdbx_strand_id
1 'polypeptide(L)'
;MSEAEVDALNNELHRYLSDLRAMPKPVGIKHAMCNAIGGPLYDYRMIVGQDYDKARGDFIEPFATEDDFNEKLQTPAIPGVSHRSGHEIVLTHADINMRNILHHNGRIYGIIDWENADWFPDYWEYTKGLYVTKVNRRWLSMMDRVFATFGDFKDDYVTERKRWDYCM
;
A
#
# COMPACT_ATOMS: atom_id res chain seq x y z
N MET A 1 4.03 7.11 24.35
CA MET A 1 5.31 7.39 23.67
C MET A 1 5.65 8.86 23.80
N SER A 2 6.83 9.14 24.32
CA SER A 2 7.51 10.44 24.22
C SER A 2 7.81 10.80 22.76
N GLU A 3 8.17 12.06 22.49
CA GLU A 3 8.59 12.48 21.15
C GLU A 3 9.84 11.74 20.67
N ALA A 4 10.81 11.52 21.56
CA ALA A 4 12.01 10.74 21.23
C ALA A 4 11.68 9.30 20.80
N GLU A 5 10.70 8.66 21.45
CA GLU A 5 10.26 7.31 21.05
C GLU A 5 9.50 7.32 19.71
N VAL A 6 8.77 8.39 19.39
CA VAL A 6 8.16 8.55 18.06
C VAL A 6 9.22 8.71 17.00
N ASP A 7 10.21 9.55 17.23
CA ASP A 7 11.28 9.79 16.27
C ASP A 7 12.07 8.51 16.01
N ALA A 8 12.39 7.76 17.07
CA ALA A 8 13.02 6.45 16.94
C ALA A 8 12.14 5.47 16.13
N LEU A 9 10.84 5.40 16.43
CA LEU A 9 9.92 4.52 15.70
C LEU A 9 9.77 4.92 14.23
N ASN A 10 9.73 6.21 13.94
CA ASN A 10 9.63 6.75 12.59
C ASN A 10 10.86 6.39 11.77
N ASN A 11 12.06 6.55 12.33
CA ASN A 11 13.31 6.17 11.69
C ASN A 11 13.42 4.66 11.46
N GLU A 12 12.99 3.85 12.43
CA GLU A 12 12.93 2.39 12.25
C GLU A 12 11.97 2.01 11.13
N LEU A 13 10.75 2.55 11.14
CA LEU A 13 9.76 2.26 10.10
C LEU A 13 10.25 2.69 8.71
N HIS A 14 10.87 3.86 8.62
CA HIS A 14 11.50 4.35 7.39
C HIS A 14 12.56 3.36 6.87
N ARG A 15 13.42 2.86 7.75
CA ARG A 15 14.43 1.85 7.38
C ARG A 15 13.78 0.57 6.87
N TYR A 16 12.78 0.02 7.58
CA TYR A 16 12.07 -1.18 7.13
C TYR A 16 11.40 -1.01 5.77
N LEU A 17 10.71 0.12 5.54
CA LEU A 17 10.08 0.37 4.26
C LEU A 17 11.10 0.63 3.15
N SER A 18 12.24 1.26 3.46
CA SER A 18 13.34 1.41 2.52
C SER A 18 13.89 0.05 2.08
N ASP A 19 14.17 -0.84 3.05
CA ASP A 19 14.67 -2.19 2.80
C ASP A 19 13.66 -2.99 1.97
N LEU A 20 12.37 -2.90 2.30
CA LEU A 20 11.30 -3.58 1.59
C LEU A 20 11.20 -3.13 0.13
N ARG A 21 11.19 -1.81 -0.10
CA ARG A 21 11.08 -1.21 -1.44
C ARG A 21 12.32 -1.47 -2.30
N ALA A 22 13.49 -1.62 -1.66
CA ALA A 22 14.75 -1.92 -2.34
C ALA A 22 14.90 -3.38 -2.73
N MET A 23 14.01 -4.28 -2.27
CA MET A 23 14.09 -5.68 -2.67
C MET A 23 13.87 -5.80 -4.19
N PRO A 24 14.73 -6.56 -4.89
CA PRO A 24 14.60 -6.74 -6.33
C PRO A 24 13.45 -7.69 -6.64
N LYS A 25 12.67 -7.36 -7.66
CA LYS A 25 11.68 -8.29 -8.21
C LYS A 25 12.40 -9.52 -8.80
N PRO A 26 11.99 -10.75 -8.44
CA PRO A 26 12.59 -11.97 -9.00
C PRO A 26 12.64 -11.99 -10.53
N VAL A 27 13.77 -12.47 -11.06
CA VAL A 27 14.00 -12.60 -12.51
C VAL A 27 12.95 -13.53 -13.11
N GLY A 28 12.28 -13.07 -14.17
CA GLY A 28 11.27 -13.86 -14.90
C GLY A 28 9.82 -13.53 -14.57
N ILE A 29 9.57 -12.74 -13.51
CA ILE A 29 8.23 -12.17 -13.27
C ILE A 29 7.98 -11.07 -14.31
N LYS A 30 6.96 -11.27 -15.14
CA LYS A 30 6.60 -10.35 -16.24
C LYS A 30 5.58 -9.29 -15.82
N HIS A 31 4.78 -9.57 -14.79
CA HIS A 31 3.74 -8.68 -14.32
C HIS A 31 4.36 -7.50 -13.56
N ALA A 32 3.84 -6.30 -13.82
CA ALA A 32 4.14 -5.13 -13.02
C ALA A 32 3.57 -5.33 -11.61
N MET A 33 2.27 -5.61 -11.47
CA MET A 33 1.66 -5.83 -10.16
C MET A 33 1.22 -7.28 -10.04
N CYS A 34 1.70 -7.92 -8.98
CA CYS A 34 1.55 -9.36 -8.75
C CYS A 34 2.05 -9.69 -7.35
N ASN A 35 1.76 -10.91 -6.90
CA ASN A 35 2.35 -11.37 -5.65
C ASN A 35 3.86 -11.63 -5.72
N ALA A 36 4.46 -11.95 -4.57
CA ALA A 36 5.90 -12.16 -4.43
C ALA A 36 6.52 -13.17 -5.43
N ILE A 37 5.71 -14.08 -5.98
CA ILE A 37 6.13 -15.11 -6.95
C ILE A 37 5.57 -14.89 -8.37
N GLY A 38 4.93 -13.74 -8.63
CA GLY A 38 4.44 -13.34 -9.96
C GLY A 38 3.01 -13.78 -10.28
N GLY A 39 2.27 -14.27 -9.29
CA GLY A 39 0.89 -14.74 -9.41
C GLY A 39 -0.18 -13.70 -9.03
N PRO A 40 -1.45 -14.14 -8.88
CA PRO A 40 -2.57 -13.31 -8.47
C PRO A 40 -2.33 -12.58 -7.15
N LEU A 41 -2.87 -11.37 -7.05
CA LEU A 41 -2.78 -10.53 -5.86
C LEU A 41 -3.86 -10.88 -4.85
N TYR A 42 -3.60 -10.54 -3.59
CA TYR A 42 -4.59 -10.55 -2.53
C TYR A 42 -4.58 -9.18 -1.85
N ASP A 43 -5.61 -8.37 -2.06
CA ASP A 43 -5.71 -7.05 -1.42
C ASP A 43 -7.15 -6.76 -1.01
N TYR A 44 -7.39 -6.66 0.30
CA TYR A 44 -8.74 -6.49 0.85
C TYR A 44 -9.50 -5.31 0.24
N ARG A 45 -8.78 -4.21 0.01
CA ARG A 45 -9.36 -2.97 -0.45
C ARG A 45 -9.78 -3.07 -1.93
N MET A 46 -9.06 -3.83 -2.73
CA MET A 46 -9.45 -4.14 -4.10
C MET A 46 -10.50 -5.24 -4.21
N ILE A 47 -10.48 -6.23 -3.31
CA ILE A 47 -11.48 -7.32 -3.28
C ILE A 47 -12.86 -6.77 -2.97
N VAL A 48 -12.96 -5.93 -1.94
CA VAL A 48 -14.21 -5.30 -1.50
C VAL A 48 -14.82 -4.39 -2.58
N GLY A 49 -13.98 -3.75 -3.39
CA GLY A 49 -14.42 -2.91 -4.49
C GLY A 49 -14.94 -3.66 -5.73
N GLN A 50 -15.03 -4.99 -5.68
CA GLN A 50 -15.38 -5.83 -6.84
C GLN A 50 -16.55 -6.77 -6.54
N ASP A 51 -17.30 -7.09 -7.59
CA ASP A 51 -18.28 -8.17 -7.53
C ASP A 51 -17.57 -9.51 -7.26
N TYR A 52 -18.18 -10.31 -6.38
CA TYR A 52 -17.68 -11.63 -6.03
C TYR A 52 -17.84 -12.59 -7.23
N ASP A 53 -16.73 -13.22 -7.61
CA ASP A 53 -16.68 -14.29 -8.60
C ASP A 53 -16.21 -15.58 -7.92
N LYS A 54 -17.04 -16.63 -7.97
CA LYS A 54 -16.77 -17.91 -7.31
C LYS A 54 -15.54 -18.64 -7.87
N ALA A 55 -15.26 -18.52 -9.16
CA ALA A 55 -14.13 -19.18 -9.81
C ALA A 55 -12.80 -18.46 -9.49
N ARG A 56 -12.84 -17.13 -9.41
CA ARG A 56 -11.69 -16.31 -9.00
C ARG A 56 -11.42 -16.38 -7.50
N GLY A 57 -12.48 -16.44 -6.68
CA GLY A 57 -12.40 -16.27 -5.23
C GLY A 57 -11.96 -14.85 -4.85
N ASP A 58 -11.21 -14.75 -3.76
CA ASP A 58 -10.74 -13.49 -3.18
C ASP A 58 -9.40 -13.02 -3.80
N PHE A 59 -9.04 -13.52 -4.97
CA PHE A 59 -7.80 -13.13 -5.65
C PHE A 59 -8.08 -12.16 -6.78
N ILE A 60 -7.07 -11.38 -7.16
CA ILE A 60 -7.14 -10.43 -8.25
C ILE A 60 -6.09 -10.83 -9.28
N GLU A 61 -6.46 -10.83 -10.56
CA GLU A 61 -5.49 -11.13 -11.62
C GLU A 61 -4.25 -10.22 -11.55
N PRO A 62 -3.05 -10.74 -11.85
CA PRO A 62 -1.87 -9.89 -11.95
C PRO A 62 -1.96 -8.97 -13.16
N PHE A 63 -1.32 -7.80 -13.05
CA PHE A 63 -1.37 -6.75 -14.07
C PHE A 63 -0.04 -6.68 -14.81
N ALA A 64 -0.09 -6.63 -16.14
CA ALA A 64 1.11 -6.52 -16.96
C ALA A 64 1.73 -5.11 -16.83
N THR A 65 0.89 -4.08 -16.73
CA THR A 65 1.31 -2.67 -16.66
C THR A 65 0.56 -1.90 -15.57
N GLU A 66 1.12 -0.76 -15.17
CA GLU A 66 0.47 0.20 -14.27
C GLU A 66 -0.87 0.71 -14.83
N ASP A 67 -0.94 0.92 -16.14
CA ASP A 67 -2.16 1.39 -16.78
C ASP A 67 -3.29 0.34 -16.68
N ASP A 68 -3.00 -0.95 -16.82
CA ASP A 68 -3.99 -2.03 -16.64
C ASP A 68 -4.56 -2.03 -15.21
N PHE A 69 -3.69 -1.76 -14.23
CA PHE A 69 -4.10 -1.64 -12.83
C PHE A 69 -4.94 -0.39 -12.59
N ASN A 70 -4.53 0.76 -13.13
CA ASN A 70 -5.29 2.00 -13.04
C ASN A 70 -6.67 1.87 -13.69
N GLU A 71 -6.78 1.16 -14.82
CA GLU A 71 -8.06 0.83 -15.45
C GLU A 71 -8.93 -0.04 -14.53
N LYS A 72 -8.36 -1.10 -13.93
CA LYS A 72 -9.07 -1.96 -12.98
C LYS A 72 -9.64 -1.18 -11.79
N LEU A 73 -8.93 -0.15 -11.35
CA LEU A 73 -9.32 0.68 -10.22
C LEU A 73 -10.47 1.67 -10.56
N GLN A 74 -10.84 1.84 -11.82
CA GLN A 74 -11.96 2.69 -12.20
C GLN A 74 -13.29 2.12 -11.73
N THR A 75 -14.22 3.00 -11.36
CA THR A 75 -15.59 2.63 -11.01
C THR A 75 -16.59 3.56 -11.68
N PRO A 76 -17.73 3.04 -12.19
CA PRO A 76 -18.79 3.86 -12.79
C PRO A 76 -19.36 4.93 -11.84
N ALA A 77 -19.24 4.76 -10.52
CA ALA A 77 -19.75 5.69 -9.52
C ALA A 77 -19.00 7.04 -9.52
N ILE A 78 -17.71 7.05 -9.91
CA ILE A 78 -16.85 8.24 -9.95
C ILE A 78 -15.98 8.20 -11.22
N PRO A 79 -16.57 8.39 -12.41
CA PRO A 79 -15.86 8.27 -13.67
C PRO A 79 -14.75 9.33 -13.78
N GLY A 80 -13.61 8.93 -14.35
CA GLY A 80 -12.45 9.81 -14.55
C GLY A 80 -11.59 10.05 -13.31
N VAL A 81 -11.93 9.46 -12.15
CA VAL A 81 -11.03 9.42 -11.00
C VAL A 81 -10.02 8.28 -11.21
N SER A 82 -8.79 8.62 -11.57
CA SER A 82 -7.69 7.70 -11.80
C SER A 82 -6.42 8.23 -11.16
N HIS A 83 -5.52 7.32 -10.80
CA HIS A 83 -4.14 7.67 -10.44
C HIS A 83 -3.37 8.12 -11.67
N ARG A 84 -2.30 8.88 -11.43
CA ARG A 84 -1.31 9.15 -12.47
C ARG A 84 -0.51 7.86 -12.74
N SER A 85 0.08 7.78 -13.93
CA SER A 85 1.06 6.73 -14.24
C SER A 85 2.48 7.25 -14.00
N GLY A 86 3.46 6.33 -14.04
CA GLY A 86 4.87 6.62 -13.83
C GLY A 86 5.34 6.35 -12.40
N HIS A 87 4.58 5.58 -11.62
CA HIS A 87 5.03 5.15 -10.30
C HIS A 87 6.05 4.02 -10.42
N GLU A 88 7.00 3.98 -9.49
CA GLU A 88 7.84 2.80 -9.33
C GLU A 88 7.00 1.64 -8.82
N ILE A 89 7.32 0.42 -9.26
CA ILE A 89 6.67 -0.77 -8.74
C ILE A 89 7.61 -1.45 -7.75
N VAL A 90 7.19 -1.47 -6.49
CA VAL A 90 8.01 -1.89 -5.34
C VAL A 90 7.26 -2.95 -4.56
N LEU A 91 8.00 -3.72 -3.75
CA LEU A 91 7.32 -4.59 -2.79
C LEU A 91 6.72 -3.73 -1.68
N THR A 92 5.45 -3.98 -1.38
CA THR A 92 4.72 -3.31 -0.31
C THR A 92 4.23 -4.37 0.68
N HIS A 93 4.08 -3.97 1.94
CA HIS A 93 3.26 -4.69 2.91
C HIS A 93 1.77 -4.53 2.60
N ALA A 94 1.40 -3.36 2.05
CA ALA A 94 0.04 -2.98 1.68
C ALA A 94 -0.97 -3.06 2.85
N ASP A 95 -0.54 -3.16 4.10
CA ASP A 95 -1.41 -3.01 5.27
C ASP A 95 -0.61 -2.52 6.48
N ILE A 96 0.37 -1.64 6.21
CA ILE A 96 1.16 -1.07 7.29
C ILE A 96 0.28 -0.15 8.12
N ASN A 97 0.01 -0.56 9.36
CA ASN A 97 -0.75 0.24 10.31
C ASN A 97 -0.24 -0.04 11.73
N MET A 98 -0.63 0.82 12.69
CA MET A 98 -0.15 0.73 14.07
C MET A 98 -0.40 -0.63 14.75
N ARG A 99 -1.39 -1.42 14.30
CA ARG A 99 -1.69 -2.74 14.87
C ARG A 99 -0.76 -3.83 14.34
N ASN A 100 -0.19 -3.61 13.16
CA ASN A 100 0.66 -4.56 12.46
C ASN A 100 2.16 -4.31 12.72
N ILE A 101 2.48 -3.27 13.51
CA ILE A 101 3.85 -2.95 13.94
C ILE A 101 4.02 -3.31 15.42
N LEU A 102 4.78 -4.37 15.68
CA LEU A 102 5.16 -4.76 17.04
C LEU A 102 6.36 -3.92 17.48
N HIS A 103 6.16 -2.98 18.40
CA HIS A 103 7.21 -2.08 18.84
C HIS A 103 7.25 -1.88 20.36
N HIS A 104 8.43 -1.57 20.89
CA HIS A 104 8.62 -1.20 22.29
C HIS A 104 9.75 -0.16 22.41
N ASN A 105 9.51 0.91 23.17
CA ASN A 105 10.45 2.04 23.36
C ASN A 105 11.04 2.60 22.06
N GLY A 106 10.18 2.81 21.05
CA GLY A 106 10.58 3.35 19.76
C GLY A 106 11.31 2.37 18.82
N ARG A 107 11.45 1.09 19.20
CA ARG A 107 12.07 0.06 18.39
C ARG A 107 11.05 -0.96 17.88
N ILE A 108 11.12 -1.32 16.61
CA ILE A 108 10.31 -2.35 15.96
C ILE A 108 10.97 -3.71 16.17
N TYR A 109 10.17 -4.65 16.70
CA TYR A 109 10.54 -6.05 16.92
C TYR A 109 9.92 -6.98 15.87
N GLY A 110 8.91 -6.51 15.16
CA GLY A 110 8.30 -7.26 14.07
C GLY A 110 7.26 -6.43 13.34
N ILE A 111 7.09 -6.78 12.07
CA ILE A 111 5.95 -6.37 11.26
C ILE A 111 5.20 -7.67 10.94
N ILE A 112 3.89 -7.68 11.16
CA ILE A 112 3.03 -8.86 11.00
C ILE A 112 1.91 -8.55 10.01
N ASP A 113 1.14 -9.57 9.63
CA ASP A 113 -0.03 -9.44 8.75
C ASP A 113 0.32 -9.14 7.28
N TRP A 114 1.21 -9.98 6.74
CA TRP A 114 1.78 -9.85 5.39
C TRP A 114 0.87 -10.38 4.27
N GLU A 115 -0.37 -10.71 4.54
CA GLU A 115 -1.24 -11.38 3.56
C GLU A 115 -1.62 -10.49 2.38
N ASN A 116 -1.52 -9.16 2.52
CA ASN A 116 -1.72 -8.19 1.43
C ASN A 116 -0.41 -7.85 0.68
N ALA A 117 0.72 -8.41 1.11
CA ALA A 117 2.03 -7.95 0.68
C ALA A 117 2.39 -8.43 -0.74
N ASP A 118 2.29 -7.51 -1.71
CA ASP A 118 2.54 -7.77 -3.12
C ASP A 118 3.36 -6.61 -3.76
N TRP A 119 3.71 -6.80 -5.04
CA TRP A 119 4.30 -5.75 -5.86
C TRP A 119 3.20 -4.77 -6.28
N PHE A 120 3.30 -3.54 -5.81
CA PHE A 120 2.34 -2.47 -6.06
C PHE A 120 3.04 -1.16 -6.45
N PRO A 121 2.31 -0.20 -7.04
CA PRO A 121 2.80 1.17 -7.16
C PRO A 121 3.26 1.71 -5.81
N ASP A 122 4.32 2.49 -5.85
CA ASP A 122 5.04 2.98 -4.68
C ASP A 122 4.18 3.85 -3.72
N TYR A 123 3.11 4.48 -4.23
CA TYR A 123 2.11 5.21 -3.45
C TYR A 123 1.15 4.30 -2.67
N TRP A 124 1.01 3.02 -3.03
CA TRP A 124 -0.01 2.13 -2.50
C TRP A 124 0.15 1.95 -0.98
N GLU A 125 1.38 1.75 -0.51
CA GLU A 125 1.69 1.65 0.92
C GLU A 125 1.32 2.93 1.69
N TYR A 126 1.63 4.10 1.14
CA TYR A 126 1.30 5.38 1.76
C TYR A 126 -0.21 5.53 1.90
N THR A 127 -0.96 5.34 0.81
CA THR A 127 -2.41 5.53 0.82
C THR A 127 -3.13 4.51 1.70
N LYS A 128 -2.74 3.23 1.67
CA LYS A 128 -3.31 2.20 2.56
C LYS A 128 -2.95 2.43 4.02
N GLY A 129 -1.72 2.84 4.32
CA GLY A 129 -1.34 3.19 5.68
C GLY A 129 -2.16 4.37 6.24
N LEU A 130 -2.62 5.31 5.41
CA LEU A 130 -3.53 6.38 5.84
C LEU A 130 -5.00 5.95 5.92
N TYR A 131 -5.40 4.85 5.28
CA TYR A 131 -6.80 4.38 5.24
C TYR A 131 -7.25 3.79 6.58
N VAL A 132 -6.52 2.80 7.08
CA VAL A 132 -6.94 1.94 8.20
C VAL A 132 -7.03 2.72 9.52
N THR A 133 -6.21 3.75 9.65
CA THR A 133 -6.04 4.56 10.88
C THR A 133 -6.31 6.05 10.61
N LYS A 134 -7.18 6.36 9.63
CA LYS A 134 -7.51 7.72 9.13
C LYS A 134 -7.89 8.78 10.16
N VAL A 135 -8.20 8.39 11.40
CA VAL A 135 -8.54 9.29 12.51
C VAL A 135 -7.37 9.58 13.46
N ASN A 136 -6.30 8.78 13.42
CA ASN A 136 -5.16 8.92 14.31
C ASN A 136 -4.15 9.94 13.75
N ARG A 137 -4.28 11.20 14.17
CA ARG A 137 -3.42 12.30 13.70
C ARG A 137 -1.92 12.05 13.90
N ARG A 138 -1.53 11.34 14.96
CA ARG A 138 -0.12 11.03 15.23
C ARG A 138 0.43 10.06 14.19
N TRP A 139 -0.35 9.03 13.86
CA TRP A 139 0.00 8.09 12.81
C TRP A 139 0.08 8.76 11.44
N LEU A 140 -0.92 9.59 11.08
CA LEU A 140 -0.90 10.32 9.80
C LEU A 140 0.38 11.16 9.68
N SER A 141 0.73 11.91 10.72
CA SER A 141 1.97 12.70 10.75
C SER A 141 3.23 11.85 10.67
N MET A 142 3.24 10.66 11.28
CA MET A 142 4.37 9.74 11.14
C MET A 142 4.51 9.23 9.70
N MET A 143 3.41 8.84 9.06
CA MET A 143 3.41 8.39 7.67
C MET A 143 3.87 9.50 6.71
N ASP A 144 3.39 10.74 6.90
CA ASP A 144 3.87 11.89 6.13
C ASP A 144 5.40 12.05 6.25
N ARG A 145 5.93 11.92 7.47
CA ARG A 145 7.38 12.01 7.74
C ARG A 145 8.17 10.86 7.10
N VAL A 146 7.68 9.62 7.20
CA VAL A 146 8.34 8.45 6.62
C VAL A 146 8.38 8.56 5.10
N PHE A 147 7.28 8.95 4.47
CA PHE A 147 7.17 8.95 3.01
C PHE A 147 7.75 10.21 2.35
N ALA A 148 8.05 11.26 3.11
CA ALA A 148 8.65 12.49 2.60
C ALA A 148 9.96 12.28 1.82
N THR A 149 10.69 11.19 2.08
CA THR A 149 11.91 10.84 1.33
C THR A 149 11.68 9.92 0.13
N PHE A 150 10.51 9.28 0.03
CA PHE A 150 10.19 8.35 -1.03
C PHE A 150 9.51 9.04 -2.21
N GLY A 151 8.72 10.08 -1.97
CA GLY A 151 8.04 10.83 -3.03
C GLY A 151 6.90 11.70 -2.51
N ASP A 152 6.26 12.45 -3.41
CA ASP A 152 5.01 13.14 -3.12
C ASP A 152 3.82 12.31 -3.61
N PHE A 153 3.07 11.75 -2.66
CA PHE A 153 1.92 10.88 -2.89
C PHE A 153 0.60 11.55 -2.50
N LYS A 154 0.59 12.88 -2.31
CA LYS A 154 -0.61 13.60 -1.85
C LYS A 154 -1.75 13.54 -2.86
N ASP A 155 -1.44 13.66 -4.15
CA ASP A 155 -2.46 13.56 -5.20
C ASP A 155 -3.04 12.15 -5.27
N ASP A 156 -2.22 11.11 -5.12
CA ASP A 156 -2.68 9.71 -5.08
C ASP A 156 -3.55 9.46 -3.85
N TYR A 157 -3.20 10.06 -2.72
CA TYR A 157 -4.04 10.01 -1.52
C TYR A 157 -5.38 10.74 -1.71
N VAL A 158 -5.41 11.90 -2.38
CA VAL A 158 -6.67 12.58 -2.71
C VAL A 158 -7.52 11.71 -3.63
N THR A 159 -6.90 11.08 -4.63
CA THR A 159 -7.57 10.12 -5.52
C THR A 159 -8.13 8.94 -4.72
N GLU A 160 -7.34 8.33 -3.83
CA GLU A 160 -7.82 7.20 -3.04
C GLU A 160 -8.92 7.57 -2.06
N ARG A 161 -8.82 8.75 -1.44
CA ARG A 161 -9.84 9.21 -0.51
C ARG A 161 -11.20 9.38 -1.18
N LYS A 162 -11.25 9.83 -2.44
CA LYS A 162 -12.50 9.87 -3.22
C LYS A 162 -13.08 8.47 -3.43
N ARG A 163 -12.22 7.45 -3.58
CA ARG A 163 -12.61 6.07 -3.86
C ARG A 163 -13.06 5.33 -2.60
N TRP A 164 -12.56 5.70 -1.42
CA TRP A 164 -12.92 5.07 -0.14
C TRP A 164 -14.39 5.14 0.22
N ASP A 165 -15.16 6.07 -0.35
CA ASP A 165 -16.60 6.17 -0.08
C ASP A 165 -17.46 5.23 -0.96
N TYR A 166 -16.85 4.60 -1.97
CA TYR A 166 -17.56 3.79 -2.98
C TYR A 166 -17.04 2.35 -3.09
N CYS A 167 -15.95 2.03 -2.41
CA CYS A 167 -15.31 0.71 -2.41
C CYS A 167 -15.08 0.25 -0.95
N MET A 168 -16.16 0.17 -0.16
CA MET A 168 -16.21 -0.38 1.21
C MET A 168 -17.11 -1.60 1.29
#